data_AF-A0A371WID9-F1
#
_entry.id   AF-A0A371WID9-F1
#
_cell.length_a   1.000
_cell.length_b   1.000
_cell.length_c   1.000
_cell.angle_alpha   90.00
_cell.angle_beta   90.00
_cell.angle_gamma   90.00
#
_symmetry.space_group_name_H-M   'P 1'
#
loop_
_entity.id
_entity.type
_entity.pdbx_description
1 polymer ?
#
loop_
_entity_poly.entity_id
_entity_poly.type
_entity_poly.pdbx_seq_one_letter_code
_entity_poly.pdbx_strand_id
1 'polypeptide(L)'
;MPQSLLSLLCIAVLCLSSLSRAETIKPMSGSDASSCNGCTVYIPLKAVPPDADQNDPAVQFQIGVDHWLRQDFSQAITWFRKAADQGFEAAQVNLGAMYEGGQGTPQDYEQALFWYSKAAQQGDPMADEAIKRLKKIHDP
;
A
#
# COMPACT_ATOMS: atom_id res chain seq x y z
N MET A 1 15.44 -38.38 43.71
CA MET A 1 14.04 -38.05 44.06
C MET A 1 13.97 -36.62 44.57
N PRO A 2 12.90 -35.88 44.25
CA PRO A 2 12.89 -34.42 44.12
C PRO A 2 12.40 -33.70 45.38
N GLN A 3 12.82 -32.44 45.56
CA GLN A 3 12.05 -31.42 46.28
C GLN A 3 11.99 -30.19 45.37
N SER A 4 11.07 -30.12 44.41
CA SER A 4 9.65 -29.76 44.53
C SER A 4 9.39 -28.28 44.84
N LEU A 5 9.14 -27.55 43.76
CA LEU A 5 7.88 -26.83 43.53
C LEU A 5 7.58 -25.51 44.24
N LEU A 6 8.48 -24.89 45.00
CA LEU A 6 8.17 -23.60 45.66
C LEU A 6 8.70 -22.32 44.99
N SER A 7 9.64 -22.41 44.03
CA SER A 7 10.16 -21.23 43.31
C SER A 7 9.43 -20.90 41.99
N LEU A 8 8.58 -21.81 41.49
CA LEU A 8 7.82 -21.62 40.26
C LEU A 8 6.46 -20.92 40.45
N LEU A 9 6.00 -20.73 41.69
CA LEU A 9 4.72 -20.07 41.98
C LEU A 9 4.82 -18.52 42.10
N CYS A 10 6.01 -17.94 42.28
CA CYS A 10 6.16 -16.47 42.31
C CYS A 10 6.29 -15.82 40.93
N ILE A 11 6.61 -16.57 39.87
CA ILE A 11 6.68 -16.02 38.50
C ILE A 11 5.28 -16.02 37.84
N ALA A 12 4.35 -16.84 38.33
CA ALA A 12 3.05 -17.05 37.71
C ALA A 12 1.89 -16.18 38.23
N VAL A 13 2.06 -15.31 39.24
CA VAL A 13 0.93 -14.55 39.83
C VAL A 13 1.02 -13.02 39.68
N LEU A 14 2.17 -12.45 39.29
CA LEU A 14 2.33 -10.97 39.21
C LEU A 14 2.43 -10.39 37.79
N CYS A 15 2.26 -11.19 36.73
CA CYS A 15 2.19 -10.64 35.36
C CYS A 15 0.99 -11.19 34.56
N LEU A 16 -0.09 -11.54 35.26
CA LEU A 16 -1.34 -12.04 34.68
C LEU A 16 -2.50 -11.04 34.76
N SER A 17 -2.23 -9.74 34.94
CA SER A 17 -3.28 -8.70 34.95
C SER A 17 -3.06 -7.52 33.99
N SER A 18 -2.04 -7.54 33.12
CA SER A 18 -1.88 -6.51 32.08
C SER A 18 -1.28 -6.95 30.74
N LEU A 19 -1.02 -8.26 30.55
CA LEU A 19 -0.66 -8.81 29.24
C LEU A 19 -1.77 -9.75 28.76
N SER A 20 -2.89 -9.15 28.37
CA SER A 20 -3.87 -9.88 27.56
C SER A 20 -3.19 -10.28 26.27
N ARG A 21 -2.89 -11.58 26.20
CA ARG A 21 -3.08 -12.43 25.03
C ARG A 21 -2.48 -11.84 23.75
N ALA A 22 -1.28 -12.34 23.41
CA ALA A 22 -0.83 -12.46 22.03
C ALA A 22 -1.88 -13.27 21.25
N GLU A 23 -2.92 -12.58 20.81
CA GLU A 23 -3.74 -13.03 19.70
C GLU A 23 -2.80 -13.02 18.49
N THR A 24 -2.74 -14.17 17.83
CA THR A 24 -2.40 -14.30 16.42
C THR A 24 -2.58 -12.97 15.69
N ILE A 25 -1.51 -12.46 15.06
CA ILE A 25 -1.62 -11.45 14.02
C ILE A 25 -2.50 -12.07 12.94
N LYS A 26 -3.80 -11.84 13.04
CA LYS A 26 -4.74 -12.21 12.01
C LYS A 26 -4.47 -11.23 10.87
N PRO A 27 -4.29 -11.68 9.62
CA PRO A 27 -4.29 -10.76 8.50
C PRO A 27 -5.61 -10.00 8.57
N MET A 28 -5.53 -8.68 8.75
CA MET A 28 -6.70 -7.83 8.74
C MET A 28 -7.29 -7.94 7.33
N SER A 29 -8.45 -8.59 7.22
CA SER A 29 -9.28 -8.52 6.03
C SER A 29 -9.64 -7.05 5.79
N GLY A 30 -9.59 -6.62 4.52
CA GLY A 30 -9.65 -5.21 4.08
C GLY A 30 -10.86 -4.36 4.48
N SER A 31 -11.75 -4.81 5.37
CA SER A 31 -12.84 -4.00 5.92
C SER A 31 -12.37 -3.00 7.00
N ASP A 32 -11.31 -3.32 7.75
CA ASP A 32 -10.93 -2.55 8.94
C ASP A 32 -9.99 -1.37 8.62
N ALA A 33 -9.50 -1.29 7.39
CA ALA A 33 -8.66 -0.19 6.90
C ALA A 33 -9.44 1.13 6.71
N SER A 34 -10.77 1.06 6.70
CA SER A 34 -11.66 2.20 6.42
C SER A 34 -11.83 3.19 7.59
N SER A 35 -11.35 2.87 8.79
CA SER A 35 -11.53 3.73 9.98
C SER A 35 -10.42 4.77 10.20
N CYS A 36 -9.36 4.76 9.40
CA CYS A 36 -8.28 5.74 9.54
C CYS A 36 -8.27 6.70 8.36
N ASN A 37 -9.16 7.69 8.40
CA ASN A 37 -9.04 8.89 7.56
C ASN A 37 -7.67 9.53 7.81
N GLY A 38 -6.71 9.26 6.93
CA GLY A 38 -5.38 9.84 6.94
C GLY A 38 -4.24 8.96 7.47
N CYS A 39 -4.45 7.67 7.78
CA CYS A 39 -3.32 6.78 8.01
C CYS A 39 -2.84 6.22 6.67
N THR A 40 -2.07 7.02 5.93
CA THR A 40 -1.01 6.45 5.11
C THR A 40 -0.09 5.73 6.09
N VAL A 41 -0.36 4.46 6.36
CA VAL A 41 0.52 3.68 7.22
C VAL A 41 1.80 3.50 6.43
N TYR A 42 2.71 4.44 6.59
CA TYR A 42 4.12 4.22 6.34
C TYR A 42 4.59 3.28 7.46
N ILE A 43 4.16 2.02 7.38
CA ILE A 43 4.84 0.94 8.08
C ILE A 43 6.22 0.92 7.42
N PRO A 44 7.30 1.16 8.17
CA PRO A 44 8.63 1.00 7.60
C PRO A 44 8.68 -0.41 7.00
N LEU A 45 9.01 -0.49 5.71
CA LEU A 45 9.36 -1.64 4.87
C LEU A 45 9.96 -2.84 5.61
N LYS A 46 9.22 -3.46 6.54
CA LYS A 46 9.40 -4.87 6.81
C LYS A 46 8.87 -5.50 5.55
N ALA A 47 9.81 -6.07 4.79
CA ALA A 47 9.59 -6.75 3.54
C ALA A 47 8.18 -7.33 3.51
N VAL A 48 7.40 -6.97 2.48
CA VAL A 48 6.15 -7.64 2.19
C VAL A 48 6.40 -9.14 2.41
N PRO A 49 5.68 -9.79 3.34
CA PRO A 49 5.98 -11.16 3.71
C PRO A 49 6.08 -12.02 2.45
N PRO A 50 7.07 -12.93 2.33
CA PRO A 50 7.22 -13.73 1.12
C PRO A 50 5.97 -14.59 0.83
N ASP A 51 5.12 -14.81 1.84
CA ASP A 51 3.82 -15.48 1.79
C ASP A 51 2.62 -14.55 1.60
N ALA A 52 2.84 -13.22 1.52
CA ALA A 52 1.76 -12.29 1.25
C ALA A 52 1.13 -12.57 -0.12
N ASP A 53 -0.21 -12.49 -0.19
CA ASP A 53 -0.92 -12.68 -1.45
C ASP A 53 -0.57 -11.54 -2.40
N GLN A 54 0.29 -11.83 -3.38
CA GLN A 54 0.71 -10.88 -4.40
C GLN A 54 -0.41 -10.53 -5.39
N ASN A 55 -1.59 -11.16 -5.28
CA ASN A 55 -2.77 -10.75 -6.04
C ASN A 55 -3.55 -9.64 -5.31
N ASP A 56 -3.34 -9.41 -4.02
CA ASP A 56 -3.99 -8.31 -3.32
C ASP A 56 -3.49 -6.96 -3.88
N PRO A 57 -4.38 -6.07 -4.36
CA PRO A 57 -3.98 -4.81 -4.97
C PRO A 57 -3.24 -3.87 -4.02
N ALA A 58 -3.53 -3.89 -2.72
CA ALA A 58 -2.81 -3.11 -1.72
C ALA A 58 -1.40 -3.65 -1.50
N VAL A 59 -1.23 -4.98 -1.52
CA VAL A 59 0.10 -5.62 -1.47
C VAL A 59 0.91 -5.26 -2.72
N GLN A 60 0.31 -5.38 -3.91
CA GLN A 60 0.96 -4.99 -5.16
C GLN A 60 1.38 -3.53 -5.17
N PHE A 61 0.51 -2.63 -4.69
CA PHE A 61 0.84 -1.21 -4.56
C PHE A 61 2.03 -1.00 -3.63
N GLN A 62 2.07 -1.65 -2.47
CA GLN A 62 3.19 -1.55 -1.53
C GLN A 62 4.51 -2.04 -2.13
N ILE A 63 4.49 -3.15 -2.88
CA ILE A 63 5.68 -3.63 -3.60
C ILE A 63 6.13 -2.58 -4.62
N GLY A 64 5.20 -1.98 -5.36
CA GLY A 64 5.50 -0.89 -6.29
C GLY A 64 6.13 0.32 -5.60
N VAL A 65 5.62 0.72 -4.43
CA VAL A 65 6.18 1.81 -3.61
C VAL A 65 7.61 1.47 -3.14
N ASP A 66 7.88 0.24 -2.72
CA ASP A 66 9.23 -0.18 -2.32
C ASP A 66 10.24 -0.04 -3.47
N HIS A 67 9.88 -0.54 -4.66
CA HIS A 67 10.73 -0.38 -5.85
C HIS A 67 10.91 1.10 -6.23
N TRP A 68 9.84 1.91 -6.13
CA TRP A 68 9.90 3.34 -6.38
C TRP A 68 10.89 4.05 -5.43
N LEU A 69 10.83 3.76 -4.14
CA LEU A 69 11.73 4.36 -3.13
C LEU A 69 13.19 3.99 -3.37
N ARG A 70 13.45 2.81 -3.95
CA ARG A 70 14.78 2.36 -4.37
C ARG A 70 15.18 2.87 -5.76
N GLN A 71 14.35 3.70 -6.38
CA GLN A 71 14.51 4.23 -7.74
C GLN A 71 14.52 3.15 -8.84
N ASP A 72 13.97 1.97 -8.54
CA ASP A 72 13.71 0.91 -9.51
C ASP A 72 12.35 1.14 -10.19
N PHE A 73 12.29 2.19 -11.00
CA PHE A 73 11.04 2.65 -11.62
C PHE A 73 10.46 1.63 -12.61
N SER A 74 11.29 0.76 -13.21
CA SER A 74 10.84 -0.29 -14.11
C SER A 74 10.05 -1.39 -13.37
N GLN A 75 10.47 -1.75 -12.15
CA GLN A 75 9.67 -2.64 -11.32
C GLN A 75 8.47 -1.91 -10.71
N ALA A 76 8.65 -0.67 -10.26
CA ALA A 76 7.56 0.12 -9.67
C ALA A 76 6.36 0.24 -10.62
N ILE A 77 6.59 0.60 -11.88
CA ILE A 77 5.52 0.74 -12.88
C ILE A 77 4.78 -0.57 -13.11
N THR A 78 5.49 -1.69 -13.09
CA THR A 78 4.92 -3.03 -13.29
C THR A 78 3.98 -3.41 -12.14
N TRP A 79 4.36 -3.11 -10.90
CA TRP A 79 3.54 -3.41 -9.74
C TRP A 79 2.36 -2.46 -9.58
N PHE A 80 2.56 -1.16 -9.84
CA PHE A 80 1.46 -0.21 -9.89
C PHE A 80 0.47 -0.54 -10.99
N ARG A 81 0.93 -1.01 -12.16
CA ARG A 81 0.06 -1.49 -13.23
C ARG A 81 -0.88 -2.58 -12.73
N LYS A 82 -0.35 -3.63 -12.10
CA LYS A 82 -1.14 -4.74 -11.56
C LYS A 82 -2.20 -4.26 -10.56
N ALA A 83 -1.82 -3.39 -9.61
CA ALA A 83 -2.76 -2.86 -8.62
C ALA A 83 -3.84 -1.97 -9.26
N ALA A 84 -3.43 -1.12 -10.19
CA ALA A 84 -4.32 -0.20 -10.91
C ALA A 84 -5.34 -0.93 -11.81
N ASP A 85 -4.93 -2.06 -12.41
CA ASP A 85 -5.80 -2.90 -13.25
C ASP A 85 -6.89 -3.58 -12.43
N GLN A 86 -6.65 -3.79 -11.14
CA GLN A 86 -7.65 -4.26 -10.17
C GLN A 86 -8.53 -3.13 -9.60
N GLY A 87 -8.35 -1.90 -10.06
CA GLY A 87 -9.14 -0.76 -9.60
C GLY A 87 -8.54 0.02 -8.43
N PHE A 88 -7.33 -0.31 -7.96
CA PHE A 88 -6.74 0.38 -6.83
C PHE A 88 -6.44 1.85 -7.17
N GLU A 89 -7.21 2.76 -6.58
CA GLU A 89 -7.25 4.18 -6.91
C GLU A 89 -5.87 4.85 -6.78
N ALA A 90 -5.18 4.70 -5.64
CA ALA A 90 -3.83 5.26 -5.47
C ALA A 90 -2.79 4.72 -6.48
N ALA A 91 -2.94 3.48 -6.94
CA ALA A 91 -2.06 2.94 -7.99
C ALA A 91 -2.34 3.58 -9.35
N GLN A 92 -3.62 3.86 -9.66
CA GLN A 92 -4.01 4.55 -10.88
C GLN A 92 -3.45 5.98 -10.91
N VAL A 93 -3.53 6.71 -9.79
CA VAL A 93 -2.93 8.05 -9.67
C VAL A 93 -1.42 8.00 -9.85
N ASN A 94 -0.73 7.11 -9.14
CA ASN A 94 0.73 6.97 -9.27
C ASN A 94 1.14 6.61 -10.70
N LEU A 95 0.39 5.74 -11.35
CA LEU A 95 0.72 5.38 -12.72
C LEU A 95 0.48 6.51 -13.71
N GLY A 96 -0.59 7.30 -13.52
CA GLY A 96 -0.81 8.53 -14.26
C GLY A 96 0.41 9.47 -14.16
N ALA A 97 0.94 9.63 -12.94
CA ALA A 97 2.11 10.46 -12.69
C ALA A 97 3.38 9.91 -13.36
N MET A 98 3.56 8.59 -13.38
CA MET A 98 4.71 7.95 -14.02
C MET A 98 4.72 8.14 -15.53
N TYR A 99 3.56 8.03 -16.19
CA TYR A 99 3.43 8.33 -17.61
C TYR A 99 3.57 9.82 -17.90
N GLU A 100 3.05 10.68 -17.03
CA GLU A 100 3.24 12.13 -17.17
C GLU A 100 4.70 12.55 -17.06
N GLY A 101 5.44 12.00 -16.09
CA GLY A 101 6.83 12.35 -15.83
C GLY A 101 7.87 11.51 -16.58
N GLY A 102 7.44 10.43 -17.24
CA GLY A 102 8.34 9.49 -17.91
C GLY A 102 9.24 8.71 -16.94
N GLN A 103 8.79 8.43 -15.71
CA GLN A 103 9.55 7.60 -14.77
C GLN A 103 9.30 6.12 -15.07
N GLY A 104 10.36 5.37 -15.41
CA GLY A 104 10.25 3.93 -15.69
C GLY A 104 9.51 3.57 -16.98
N THR A 105 9.04 4.57 -17.73
CA THR A 105 8.36 4.48 -19.02
C THR A 105 8.67 5.74 -19.84
N PRO A 106 8.63 5.70 -21.18
CA PRO A 106 8.53 6.94 -21.96
C PRO A 106 7.35 7.80 -21.49
N GLN A 107 7.54 9.11 -21.54
CA GLN A 107 6.47 10.06 -21.25
C GLN A 107 5.33 9.89 -22.25
N ASP A 108 4.11 9.78 -21.73
CA ASP A 108 2.89 9.56 -22.51
C ASP A 108 1.70 10.21 -21.80
N TYR A 109 1.27 11.37 -22.31
CA TYR A 109 0.17 12.13 -21.72
C TYR A 109 -1.20 11.48 -21.95
N GLU A 110 -1.37 10.70 -23.02
CA GLU A 110 -2.62 9.98 -23.27
C GLU A 110 -2.81 8.86 -22.25
N GLN A 111 -1.75 8.10 -21.97
CA GLN A 111 -1.75 7.10 -20.91
C GLN A 111 -1.92 7.75 -19.54
N ALA A 112 -1.26 8.88 -19.28
CA ALA A 112 -1.44 9.61 -18.02
C ALA A 112 -2.91 10.00 -17.81
N LEU A 113 -3.54 10.63 -18.81
CA LEU A 113 -4.95 11.01 -18.78
C LEU A 113 -5.87 9.80 -18.62
N PHE A 114 -5.56 8.67 -19.25
CA PHE A 114 -6.33 7.43 -19.10
C PHE A 114 -6.35 6.93 -17.66
N TRP A 115 -5.19 6.86 -17.00
CA TRP A 115 -5.10 6.39 -15.61
C TRP A 115 -5.69 7.36 -14.61
N TYR A 116 -5.43 8.67 -14.78
CA TYR A 116 -6.09 9.68 -13.96
C TYR A 116 -7.61 9.66 -14.15
N SER A 117 -8.11 9.48 -15.37
CA SER A 117 -9.57 9.43 -15.60
C SER A 117 -10.23 8.27 -14.86
N LYS A 118 -9.54 7.14 -14.70
CA LYS A 118 -10.05 6.03 -13.87
C LYS A 118 -10.07 6.38 -12.39
N ALA A 119 -9.03 7.01 -11.86
CA ALA A 119 -9.00 7.43 -10.45
C ALA A 119 -10.06 8.53 -10.17
N ALA A 120 -10.21 9.49 -11.08
CA ALA A 120 -11.22 10.53 -11.00
C ALA A 120 -12.67 9.98 -11.00
N GLN A 121 -12.95 8.91 -11.77
CA GLN A 121 -14.24 8.22 -11.72
C GLN A 121 -14.54 7.60 -10.34
N GLN A 122 -13.52 7.32 -9.54
CA GLN A 122 -13.64 6.86 -8.16
C GLN A 122 -13.73 8.01 -7.15
N GLY A 123 -13.70 9.26 -7.62
CA GLY A 123 -13.81 10.46 -6.80
C GLY A 123 -12.48 10.98 -6.26
N ASP A 124 -11.34 10.55 -6.82
CA ASP A 124 -10.04 11.08 -6.40
C ASP A 124 -9.84 12.53 -6.92
N PRO A 125 -9.69 13.52 -6.01
CA PRO A 125 -9.58 14.91 -6.41
C PRO A 125 -8.21 15.23 -7.04
N MET A 126 -7.15 14.50 -6.68
CA MET A 126 -5.81 14.74 -7.27
C MET A 126 -5.80 14.37 -8.75
N ALA A 127 -6.47 13.29 -9.11
CA ALA A 127 -6.64 12.86 -10.49
C ALA A 127 -7.44 13.88 -11.31
N ASP A 128 -8.53 14.41 -10.76
CA ASP A 128 -9.33 15.47 -11.40
C ASP A 128 -8.51 16.74 -11.67
N GLU A 129 -7.68 17.15 -10.70
CA GLU A 129 -6.76 18.28 -10.86
C GLU A 129 -5.69 18.01 -11.92
N ALA A 130 -5.10 16.81 -11.91
CA ALA A 130 -4.09 16.40 -12.87
C ALA A 130 -4.65 16.39 -14.31
N ILE A 131 -5.88 15.89 -14.52
CA ILE A 131 -6.55 15.91 -15.82
C ILE A 131 -6.76 17.34 -16.32
N LYS A 132 -7.27 18.23 -15.47
CA LYS A 132 -7.49 19.65 -15.84
C LYS A 132 -6.18 20.31 -16.24
N ARG A 133 -5.11 20.06 -15.48
CA ARG A 133 -3.77 20.57 -15.78
C ARG A 133 -3.27 20.07 -17.12
N LEU A 134 -3.31 18.75 -17.35
CA LEU A 134 -2.80 18.14 -18.57
C LEU A 134 -3.55 18.61 -19.82
N LYS A 135 -4.89 18.63 -19.77
CA LYS A 135 -5.69 19.12 -20.89
C LYS A 135 -5.36 20.56 -21.26
N LYS A 136 -5.13 21.43 -20.28
CA LYS A 136 -4.79 22.84 -20.54
C LYS A 136 -3.44 23.03 -21.23
N ILE A 137 -2.46 22.15 -20.95
CA ILE A 137 -1.10 22.28 -21.50
C ILE A 137 -1.02 21.63 -22.88
N HIS A 138 -1.79 20.56 -23.13
CA HIS A 138 -1.62 19.69 -24.29
C HIS A 138 -2.78 19.74 -25.30
N ASP A 139 -3.90 20.39 -24.97
CA ASP A 139 -5.04 20.65 -25.85
C ASP A 139 -5.51 22.12 -25.71
N PRO A 140 -4.76 23.09 -26.28
CA PRO A 140 -4.98 24.53 -26.08
C PRO A 140 -6.17 25.13 -26.84
#